data_AF-A0A6C0CB70-F1
#
_entry.id   AF-A0A6C0CB70-F1
#
_cell.length_a   1.000
_cell.length_b   1.000
_cell.length_c   1.000
_cell.angle_alpha   90.00
_cell.angle_beta   90.00
_cell.angle_gamma   90.00
#
_symmetry.space_group_name_H-M   'P 1'
#
loop_
_entity.id
_entity.type
_entity.pdbx_description
1 polymer ?
#
loop_
_entity_poly.entity_id
_entity_poly.type
_entity_poly.pdbx_seq_one_letter_code
_entity_poly.pdbx_strand_id
1 'polypeptide(L)'
;MLSLNEDIILEICNKLNDHEKISFTSITQKLDLLKRKLIFINQIDVCKIQNLPYFDRFESIILSKPETVPPKNAKNVYYRTNELVFPEFVTHLTYYHDYGSSLHPPLIKIPDSVKYLTFGNYFNQNIDGCIPTSVAHLKFGVFFAHSIKNCIPNSVTDLTFGDDFDQDISGNIPESVTDLTFGKSFNRSIDDIPKSVKNVTLHPRYNVYIEPNIAQRITITKACRMRSIDSILPPY
;
A
#
# COMPACT_ATOMS: atom_id res chain seq x y z
N MET A 1 48.66 -6.56 9.11
CA MET A 1 47.46 -5.93 8.50
C MET A 1 46.26 -6.41 9.31
N LEU A 2 45.64 -5.54 10.12
CA LEU A 2 44.52 -5.91 10.98
C LEU A 2 43.32 -6.29 10.10
N SER A 3 42.97 -7.56 10.07
CA SER A 3 41.73 -8.03 9.45
C SER A 3 40.58 -7.46 10.26
N LEU A 4 39.91 -6.43 9.76
CA LEU A 4 38.64 -5.97 10.31
C LEU A 4 37.69 -7.18 10.35
N ASN A 5 37.15 -7.49 11.52
CA ASN A 5 36.31 -8.68 11.72
C ASN A 5 35.03 -8.55 10.87
N GLU A 6 34.70 -9.60 10.10
CA GLU A 6 33.51 -9.62 9.25
C GLU A 6 32.24 -9.30 10.04
N ASP A 7 32.13 -9.77 11.28
CA ASP A 7 30.95 -9.56 12.13
C ASP A 7 30.77 -8.07 12.46
N ILE A 8 31.87 -7.35 12.71
CA ILE A 8 31.83 -5.90 12.96
C ILE A 8 31.36 -5.17 11.70
N ILE A 9 31.82 -5.62 10.52
CA ILE A 9 31.42 -5.02 9.25
C ILE A 9 29.94 -5.22 8.98
N LEU A 10 29.43 -6.44 9.22
CA LEU A 10 28.00 -6.75 9.06
C LEU A 10 27.15 -5.92 10.02
N GLU A 11 27.59 -5.74 11.27
CA GLU A 11 26.88 -4.90 12.24
C GLU A 11 26.85 -3.43 11.83
N ILE A 12 27.95 -2.89 11.28
CA ILE A 12 27.97 -1.54 10.68
C ILE A 12 26.96 -1.47 9.53
N CYS A 13 26.99 -2.46 8.62
CA CYS A 13 26.08 -2.48 7.47
C CYS A 13 24.60 -2.57 7.86
N ASN A 14 24.28 -3.20 9.00
CA ASN A 14 22.92 -3.25 9.53
C ASN A 14 22.37 -1.87 9.96
N LYS A 15 23.25 -0.88 10.17
CA LYS A 15 22.85 0.51 10.47
C LYS A 15 22.76 1.40 9.23
N LEU A 16 23.20 0.90 8.07
CA LEU A 16 23.21 1.63 6.80
C LEU A 16 21.93 1.38 5.99
N ASN A 17 21.59 2.30 5.10
CA ASN A 17 20.60 2.03 4.06
C ASN A 17 21.21 1.18 2.93
N ASP A 18 20.38 0.66 2.03
CA ASP A 18 20.85 -0.29 1.01
C ASP A 18 21.86 0.31 0.02
N HIS A 19 21.69 1.58 -0.34
CA HIS A 19 22.64 2.27 -1.21
C HIS A 19 24.01 2.40 -0.55
N GLU A 20 24.03 2.75 0.74
CA GLU A 20 25.23 2.82 1.57
C GLU A 20 25.87 1.45 1.75
N LYS A 21 25.09 0.40 2.03
CA LYS A 21 25.57 -0.99 2.11
C LYS A 21 26.29 -1.38 0.82
N ILE A 22 25.66 -1.15 -0.34
CA ILE A 22 26.24 -1.47 -1.64
C ILE A 22 27.52 -0.66 -1.87
N SER A 23 27.48 0.65 -1.62
CA SER A 23 28.65 1.53 -1.82
C SER A 23 29.82 1.11 -0.93
N PHE A 24 29.55 0.88 0.36
CA PHE A 24 30.54 0.47 1.34
C PHE A 24 31.17 -0.89 1.00
N THR A 25 30.36 -1.87 0.58
CA THR A 25 30.85 -3.21 0.24
C THR A 25 31.53 -3.28 -1.12
N SER A 26 31.41 -2.27 -1.99
CA SER A 26 32.00 -2.28 -3.34
C SER A 26 33.47 -1.85 -3.39
N ILE A 27 34.10 -1.57 -2.24
CA ILE A 27 35.47 -1.03 -2.17
C ILE A 27 36.51 -2.11 -2.53
N THR A 28 36.30 -3.37 -2.13
CA THR A 28 37.24 -4.47 -2.38
C THR A 28 36.49 -5.76 -2.72
N GLN A 29 37.15 -6.68 -3.43
CA GLN A 29 36.57 -8.00 -3.74
C GLN A 29 36.15 -8.77 -2.48
N LYS A 30 36.92 -8.67 -1.39
CA LYS A 30 36.58 -9.32 -0.11
C LYS A 30 35.29 -8.76 0.48
N LEU A 31 35.14 -7.43 0.46
CA LEU A 31 33.92 -6.77 0.96
C LEU A 31 32.73 -7.02 0.04
N ASP A 32 32.95 -7.14 -1.27
CA ASP A 32 31.87 -7.40 -2.24
C ASP A 32 31.17 -8.73 -1.96
N LEU A 33 31.94 -9.76 -1.54
CA LEU A 33 31.39 -11.04 -1.12
C LEU A 33 30.45 -10.94 0.10
N LEU A 34 30.60 -9.92 0.95
CA LEU A 34 29.72 -9.71 2.10
C LEU A 34 28.30 -9.32 1.68
N LYS A 35 28.06 -8.84 0.45
CA LYS A 35 26.70 -8.58 -0.06
C LYS A 35 25.81 -9.83 0.01
N ARG A 36 26.40 -11.03 -0.08
CA ARG A 36 25.69 -12.32 0.08
C ARG A 36 25.20 -12.59 1.49
N LYS A 37 25.72 -11.85 2.48
CA LYS A 37 25.38 -11.93 3.92
C LYS A 37 24.48 -10.78 4.39
N LEU A 38 24.34 -9.71 3.61
CA LEU A 38 23.51 -8.55 3.94
C LEU A 38 22.04 -8.75 3.56
N ILE A 39 21.13 -8.05 4.24
CA ILE A 39 19.71 -7.99 3.89
C ILE A 39 19.41 -6.61 3.31
N PHE A 40 18.73 -6.58 2.17
CA PHE A 40 18.31 -5.36 1.49
C PHE A 40 16.80 -5.20 1.61
N ILE A 41 16.35 -4.06 2.14
CA ILE A 41 14.96 -3.81 2.55
C ILE A 41 14.26 -2.72 1.72
N ASN A 42 15.02 -1.91 0.99
CA ASN A 42 14.48 -0.88 0.10
C ASN A 42 13.82 -1.52 -1.12
N GLN A 43 12.77 -0.88 -1.63
CA GLN A 43 12.08 -1.34 -2.82
C GLN A 43 12.99 -1.28 -4.04
N ILE A 44 13.08 -2.38 -4.78
CA ILE A 44 13.83 -2.46 -6.03
C ILE A 44 13.08 -3.28 -7.08
N ASP A 45 13.17 -2.86 -8.34
CA ASP A 45 12.63 -3.64 -9.45
C ASP A 45 13.40 -4.97 -9.59
N VAL A 46 12.66 -6.09 -9.63
CA VAL A 46 13.23 -7.44 -9.76
C VAL A 46 14.13 -7.56 -10.99
N CYS A 47 13.79 -6.91 -12.11
CA CYS A 47 14.55 -6.97 -13.35
C CYS A 47 15.98 -6.43 -13.17
N LYS A 48 16.19 -5.50 -12.23
CA LYS A 48 17.51 -4.92 -11.93
C LYS A 48 18.41 -5.84 -11.11
N ILE A 49 17.82 -6.81 -10.41
CA ILE A 49 18.53 -7.67 -9.45
C ILE A 49 18.55 -9.15 -9.82
N GLN A 50 17.76 -9.57 -10.81
CA GLN A 50 17.56 -10.99 -11.18
C GLN A 50 18.85 -11.78 -11.45
N ASN A 51 19.92 -11.11 -11.91
CA ASN A 51 21.20 -11.74 -12.24
C ASN A 51 22.24 -11.63 -11.11
N LEU A 52 21.88 -11.04 -9.96
CA LEU A 52 22.82 -10.87 -8.86
C LEU A 52 23.01 -12.18 -8.09
N PRO A 53 24.25 -12.53 -7.68
CA PRO A 53 24.52 -13.76 -6.93
C PRO A 53 23.94 -13.73 -5.50
N TYR A 54 23.40 -12.60 -5.07
CA TYR A 54 22.72 -12.39 -3.79
C TYR A 54 21.25 -11.97 -4.00
N PHE A 55 20.64 -12.37 -5.12
CA PHE A 55 19.24 -12.10 -5.46
C PHE A 55 18.26 -12.40 -4.31
N ASP A 56 18.44 -13.55 -3.65
CA ASP A 56 17.60 -13.98 -2.51
C ASP A 56 17.75 -13.10 -1.25
N ARG A 57 18.58 -12.05 -1.27
CA ARG A 57 18.83 -11.17 -0.12
C ARG A 57 17.95 -9.91 -0.08
N PHE A 58 17.10 -9.71 -1.08
CA PHE A 58 16.17 -8.58 -1.16
C PHE A 58 14.79 -8.96 -0.60
N GLU A 59 14.32 -8.19 0.39
CA GLU A 59 13.03 -8.43 1.05
C GLU A 59 11.87 -7.62 0.43
N SER A 60 12.16 -6.50 -0.23
CA SER A 60 11.17 -5.61 -0.81
C SER A 60 11.39 -5.43 -2.31
N ILE A 61 10.47 -5.92 -3.13
CA ILE A 61 10.63 -5.96 -4.58
C ILE A 61 9.42 -5.44 -5.35
N ILE A 62 9.67 -4.84 -6.51
CA ILE A 62 8.65 -4.41 -7.45
C ILE A 62 8.61 -5.38 -8.63
N LEU A 63 7.43 -5.95 -8.89
CA LEU A 63 7.18 -6.78 -10.07
C LEU A 63 6.78 -5.89 -11.24
N SER A 64 7.43 -6.13 -12.38
CA SER A 64 7.11 -5.47 -13.66
C SER A 64 6.28 -6.38 -14.56
N LYS A 65 6.26 -7.69 -14.30
CA LYS A 65 5.49 -8.70 -15.04
C LYS A 65 4.95 -9.78 -14.10
N PRO A 66 3.76 -10.34 -14.35
CA PRO A 66 3.15 -11.32 -13.46
C PRO A 66 3.89 -12.65 -13.40
N GLU A 67 4.64 -13.04 -14.45
CA GLU A 67 5.39 -14.30 -14.47
C GLU A 67 6.74 -14.23 -13.74
N THR A 68 7.08 -13.08 -13.16
CA THR A 68 8.37 -12.84 -12.53
C THR A 68 8.50 -13.64 -11.24
N VAL A 69 9.56 -14.45 -11.13
CA VAL A 69 9.85 -15.20 -9.89
C VAL A 69 10.48 -14.26 -8.85
N PRO A 70 9.87 -14.08 -7.68
CA PRO A 70 10.42 -13.22 -6.63
C PRO A 70 11.61 -13.90 -5.93
N PRO A 71 12.49 -13.11 -5.27
CA PRO A 71 13.47 -13.65 -4.32
C PRO A 71 12.80 -14.55 -3.28
N LYS A 72 13.47 -15.64 -2.87
CA LYS A 72 12.91 -16.56 -1.87
C LYS A 72 12.57 -15.90 -0.54
N ASN A 73 13.32 -14.86 -0.17
CA ASN A 73 13.14 -14.13 1.08
C ASN A 73 12.33 -12.82 0.91
N ALA A 74 11.68 -12.62 -0.26
CA ALA A 74 10.82 -11.47 -0.47
C ALA A 74 9.63 -11.52 0.49
N LYS A 75 9.46 -10.44 1.27
CA LYS A 75 8.34 -10.23 2.19
C LYS A 75 7.34 -9.23 1.62
N ASN A 76 7.86 -8.18 0.99
CA ASN A 76 7.06 -7.12 0.41
C ASN A 76 7.14 -7.19 -1.10
N VAL A 77 6.08 -7.69 -1.73
CA VAL A 77 5.98 -7.84 -3.18
C VAL A 77 4.97 -6.82 -3.69
N TYR A 78 5.49 -5.80 -4.36
CA TYR A 78 4.72 -4.70 -4.92
C TYR A 78 4.40 -5.01 -6.37
N TYR A 79 3.12 -4.97 -6.72
CA TYR A 79 2.67 -5.14 -8.09
C TYR A 79 1.69 -4.03 -8.46
N ARG A 80 1.97 -3.39 -9.60
CA ARG A 80 1.23 -2.27 -10.15
C ARG A 80 0.75 -2.69 -11.52
N THR A 81 -0.56 -2.74 -11.73
CA THR A 81 -1.11 -3.28 -12.97
C THR A 81 -2.48 -2.71 -13.29
N ASN A 82 -2.82 -2.64 -14.57
CA ASN A 82 -4.19 -2.46 -15.09
C ASN A 82 -4.79 -3.79 -15.58
N GLU A 83 -4.02 -4.88 -15.53
CA GLU A 83 -4.44 -6.22 -15.94
C GLU A 83 -5.18 -6.95 -14.80
N LEU A 84 -5.92 -8.00 -15.17
CA LEU A 84 -6.71 -8.83 -14.25
C LEU A 84 -5.98 -10.10 -13.79
N VAL A 85 -4.69 -10.22 -14.09
CA VAL A 85 -3.86 -11.36 -13.69
C VAL A 85 -2.96 -10.92 -12.54
N PHE A 86 -3.17 -11.52 -11.37
CA PHE A 86 -2.43 -11.20 -10.16
C PHE A 86 -1.63 -12.41 -9.69
N PRO A 87 -0.31 -12.28 -9.46
CA PRO A 87 0.46 -13.35 -8.84
C PRO A 87 0.01 -13.61 -7.40
N GLU A 88 -0.15 -14.88 -7.03
CA GLU A 88 -0.68 -15.32 -5.72
C GLU A 88 0.18 -14.93 -4.51
N PHE A 89 1.38 -14.40 -4.72
CA PHE A 89 2.32 -13.99 -3.66
C PHE A 89 2.42 -12.46 -3.49
N VAL A 90 1.64 -11.67 -4.23
CA VAL A 90 1.65 -10.20 -4.12
C VAL A 90 1.11 -9.76 -2.76
N THR A 91 1.87 -8.93 -2.04
CA THR A 91 1.41 -8.38 -0.75
C THR A 91 0.94 -6.94 -0.85
N HIS A 92 1.44 -6.18 -1.83
CA HIS A 92 1.07 -4.79 -2.08
C HIS A 92 0.59 -4.65 -3.53
N LEU A 93 -0.73 -4.53 -3.71
CA LEU A 93 -1.35 -4.40 -5.03
C LEU A 93 -1.81 -2.96 -5.26
N THR A 94 -1.44 -2.39 -6.40
CA THR A 94 -2.07 -1.18 -6.95
C THR A 94 -2.71 -1.52 -8.29
N TYR A 95 -4.05 -1.48 -8.33
CA TYR A 95 -4.82 -1.79 -9.52
C TYR A 95 -5.32 -0.51 -10.19
N TYR A 96 -4.90 -0.26 -11.42
CA TYR A 96 -5.32 0.88 -12.22
C TYR A 96 -6.47 0.49 -13.13
N HIS A 97 -7.48 1.35 -13.26
CA HIS A 97 -8.53 1.19 -14.26
C HIS A 97 -8.30 2.20 -15.37
N ASP A 98 -8.17 1.73 -16.61
CA ASP A 98 -7.98 2.62 -17.75
C ASP A 98 -9.23 3.45 -18.03
N TYR A 99 -9.03 4.71 -18.39
CA TYR A 99 -10.11 5.63 -18.74
C TYR A 99 -10.72 5.22 -20.09
N GLY A 100 -12.02 4.93 -20.11
CA GLY A 100 -12.76 4.58 -21.34
C GLY A 100 -13.01 3.08 -21.56
N SER A 101 -12.53 2.22 -20.66
CA SER A 101 -12.86 0.79 -20.65
C SER A 101 -14.35 0.59 -20.34
N SER A 102 -15.15 0.23 -21.35
CA SER A 102 -16.59 -0.07 -21.23
C SER A 102 -16.88 -1.47 -20.65
N LEU A 103 -15.85 -2.20 -20.27
CA LEU A 103 -16.00 -3.50 -19.65
C LEU A 103 -16.54 -3.30 -18.24
N HIS A 104 -17.82 -3.66 -18.04
CA HIS A 104 -18.33 -4.03 -16.72
C HIS A 104 -17.28 -4.94 -16.07
N PRO A 105 -16.68 -4.54 -14.93
CA PRO A 105 -15.55 -5.30 -14.43
C PRO A 105 -16.04 -6.70 -14.07
N PRO A 106 -15.34 -7.75 -14.52
CA PRO A 106 -15.53 -9.08 -13.94
C PRO A 106 -15.16 -8.98 -12.46
N LEU A 107 -15.69 -9.91 -11.65
CA LEU A 107 -15.29 -10.13 -10.26
C LEU A 107 -13.75 -10.12 -10.19
N ILE A 108 -13.16 -9.01 -9.76
CA ILE A 108 -11.70 -8.88 -9.67
C ILE A 108 -11.29 -9.83 -8.55
N LYS A 109 -10.67 -10.95 -8.91
CA LYS A 109 -10.21 -11.94 -7.94
C LYS A 109 -8.83 -11.54 -7.44
N ILE A 110 -8.80 -10.68 -6.43
CA ILE A 110 -7.57 -10.25 -5.77
C ILE A 110 -7.06 -11.41 -4.88
N PRO A 111 -5.76 -11.76 -4.93
CA PRO A 111 -5.20 -12.84 -4.12
C PRO A 111 -5.28 -12.58 -2.61
N ASP A 112 -5.45 -13.65 -1.82
CA ASP A 112 -5.50 -13.61 -0.34
C ASP A 112 -4.14 -13.31 0.32
N SER A 113 -3.07 -13.20 -0.47
CA SER A 113 -1.78 -12.71 0.01
C SER A 113 -1.72 -11.19 0.12
N VAL A 114 -2.63 -10.46 -0.54
CA VAL A 114 -2.63 -9.00 -0.56
C VAL A 114 -2.99 -8.45 0.81
N LYS A 115 -2.10 -7.62 1.37
CA LYS A 115 -2.27 -6.91 2.65
C LYS A 115 -2.54 -5.42 2.45
N TYR A 116 -1.98 -4.86 1.38
CA TYR A 116 -2.13 -3.46 1.00
C TYR A 116 -2.76 -3.40 -0.38
N LEU A 117 -3.98 -2.85 -0.45
CA LEU A 117 -4.72 -2.69 -1.70
C LEU A 117 -4.97 -1.22 -1.98
N THR A 118 -4.53 -0.77 -3.16
CA THR A 118 -4.81 0.57 -3.66
C THR A 118 -5.50 0.49 -5.02
N PHE A 119 -6.68 1.10 -5.12
CA PHE A 119 -7.35 1.31 -6.40
C PHE A 119 -6.91 2.64 -7.01
N GLY A 120 -6.54 2.61 -8.30
CA GLY A 120 -6.05 3.76 -9.05
C GLY A 120 -7.11 4.85 -9.22
N ASN A 121 -6.68 6.05 -9.60
CA ASN A 121 -7.51 7.25 -9.54
C ASN A 121 -8.87 7.13 -10.25
N TYR A 122 -8.90 6.49 -11.43
CA TYR A 122 -10.09 6.32 -12.26
C TYR A 122 -10.93 5.07 -11.92
N PHE A 123 -10.54 4.31 -10.89
CA PHE A 123 -11.34 3.19 -10.42
C PHE A 123 -12.62 3.71 -9.76
N ASN A 124 -13.72 3.62 -10.49
CA ASN A 124 -15.05 3.95 -10.01
C ASN A 124 -16.01 2.84 -10.43
N GLN A 125 -15.83 1.67 -9.81
CA GLN A 125 -16.59 0.46 -10.11
C GLN A 125 -17.17 -0.15 -8.83
N ASN A 126 -18.12 -1.07 -8.97
CA ASN A 126 -18.61 -1.85 -7.84
C ASN A 126 -17.50 -2.76 -7.29
N ILE A 127 -17.43 -2.86 -5.96
CA ILE A 127 -16.41 -3.59 -5.19
C ILE A 127 -16.98 -4.76 -4.37
N ASP A 128 -18.27 -5.08 -4.55
CA ASP A 128 -18.92 -6.19 -3.86
C ASP A 128 -18.19 -7.51 -4.14
N GLY A 129 -17.75 -8.18 -3.07
CA GLY A 129 -16.98 -9.43 -3.13
C GLY A 129 -15.56 -9.33 -3.71
N CYS A 130 -15.07 -8.13 -4.03
CA CYS A 130 -13.75 -7.96 -4.68
C CYS A 130 -12.57 -7.89 -3.70
N ILE A 131 -12.81 -7.52 -2.44
CA ILE A 131 -11.75 -7.23 -1.47
C ILE A 131 -11.54 -8.45 -0.56
N PRO A 132 -10.36 -9.10 -0.59
CA PRO A 132 -10.12 -10.30 0.20
C PRO A 132 -9.95 -9.97 1.68
N THR A 133 -10.26 -10.92 2.55
CA THR A 133 -10.19 -10.77 4.02
C THR A 133 -8.76 -10.71 4.56
N SER A 134 -7.76 -10.70 3.68
CA SER A 134 -6.36 -10.50 4.00
C SER A 134 -5.94 -9.04 4.04
N VAL A 135 -6.73 -8.15 3.42
CA VAL A 135 -6.39 -6.72 3.28
C VAL A 135 -6.50 -6.02 4.62
N ALA A 136 -5.40 -5.40 5.04
CA ALA A 136 -5.34 -4.55 6.23
C ALA A 136 -5.39 -3.07 5.87
N HIS A 137 -4.76 -2.68 4.75
CA HIS A 137 -4.75 -1.29 4.29
C HIS A 137 -5.47 -1.18 2.95
N LEU A 138 -6.54 -0.38 2.91
CA LEU A 138 -7.38 -0.18 1.74
C LEU A 138 -7.43 1.30 1.36
N LYS A 139 -7.06 1.60 0.12
CA LYS A 139 -7.11 2.96 -0.44
C LYS A 139 -7.88 2.98 -1.75
N PHE A 140 -8.87 3.87 -1.83
CA PHE A 140 -9.60 4.15 -3.05
C PHE A 140 -8.98 5.31 -3.85
N GLY A 141 -9.21 5.27 -5.16
CA GLY A 141 -8.78 6.29 -6.10
C GLY A 141 -9.64 7.55 -6.03
N VAL A 142 -9.12 8.66 -6.57
CA VAL A 142 -9.73 9.99 -6.56
C VAL A 142 -11.21 9.98 -6.96
N PHE A 143 -11.56 9.29 -8.05
CA PHE A 143 -12.90 9.31 -8.64
C PHE A 143 -13.84 8.23 -8.09
N PHE A 144 -13.44 7.48 -7.06
CA PHE A 144 -14.30 6.46 -6.46
C PHE A 144 -15.48 7.12 -5.73
N ALA A 145 -16.69 6.87 -6.21
CA ALA A 145 -17.93 7.44 -5.70
C ALA A 145 -19.04 6.38 -5.48
N HIS A 146 -18.72 5.09 -5.56
CA HIS A 146 -19.67 3.99 -5.34
C HIS A 146 -19.98 3.75 -3.86
N SER A 147 -21.16 3.16 -3.62
CA SER A 147 -21.54 2.67 -2.29
C SER A 147 -20.58 1.58 -1.81
N ILE A 148 -20.36 1.55 -0.49
CA ILE A 148 -19.45 0.62 0.20
C ILE A 148 -20.20 -0.43 1.03
N LYS A 149 -21.52 -0.52 0.86
CA LYS A 149 -22.37 -1.37 1.69
C LYS A 149 -21.92 -2.83 1.63
N ASN A 150 -21.56 -3.39 2.78
CA ASN A 150 -21.06 -4.76 2.94
C ASN A 150 -19.80 -5.11 2.10
N CYS A 151 -19.09 -4.13 1.57
CA CYS A 151 -17.97 -4.37 0.65
C CYS A 151 -16.60 -4.42 1.34
N ILE A 152 -16.46 -3.84 2.53
CA ILE A 152 -15.18 -3.71 3.23
C ILE A 152 -15.04 -4.81 4.28
N PRO A 153 -14.02 -5.67 4.23
CA PRO A 153 -13.86 -6.76 5.18
C PRO A 153 -13.37 -6.28 6.56
N ASN A 154 -13.72 -7.04 7.62
CA ASN A 154 -13.29 -6.82 9.01
C ASN A 154 -11.78 -7.01 9.27
N SER A 155 -10.98 -7.22 8.23
CA SER A 155 -9.52 -7.22 8.32
C SER A 155 -8.92 -5.82 8.15
N VAL A 156 -9.66 -4.88 7.56
CA VAL A 156 -9.17 -3.54 7.23
C VAL A 156 -9.02 -2.72 8.51
N THR A 157 -7.80 -2.25 8.77
CA THR A 157 -7.46 -1.34 9.87
C THR A 157 -7.32 0.10 9.39
N ASP A 158 -6.86 0.28 8.16
CA ASP A 158 -6.58 1.58 7.56
C ASP A 158 -7.40 1.76 6.29
N LEU A 159 -8.33 2.71 6.31
CA LEU A 159 -9.28 2.94 5.23
C LEU A 159 -9.18 4.37 4.72
N THR A 160 -8.91 4.52 3.43
CA THR A 160 -8.78 5.82 2.76
C THR A 160 -9.71 5.90 1.56
N PHE A 161 -10.65 6.84 1.60
CA PHE A 161 -11.57 7.13 0.50
C PHE A 161 -11.03 8.18 -0.46
N GLY A 162 -11.49 8.14 -1.71
CA GLY A 162 -11.16 9.11 -2.76
C GLY A 162 -11.78 10.49 -2.56
N ASP A 163 -11.36 11.45 -3.38
CA ASP A 163 -11.84 12.84 -3.33
C ASP A 163 -13.32 12.97 -3.68
N ASP A 164 -13.86 12.11 -4.54
CA ASP A 164 -15.26 12.16 -4.99
C ASP A 164 -16.20 11.29 -4.14
N PHE A 165 -15.68 10.62 -3.12
CA PHE A 165 -16.50 9.81 -2.22
C PHE A 165 -17.36 10.69 -1.31
N ASP A 166 -18.67 10.68 -1.53
CA ASP A 166 -19.67 11.34 -0.69
C ASP A 166 -20.91 10.42 -0.50
N GLN A 167 -20.65 9.16 -0.15
CA GLN A 167 -21.70 8.17 0.12
C GLN A 167 -21.95 8.02 1.62
N ASP A 168 -23.13 7.50 1.96
CA ASP A 168 -23.47 7.17 3.35
C ASP A 168 -22.58 6.04 3.90
N ILE A 169 -22.07 6.25 5.11
CA ILE A 169 -21.15 5.35 5.80
C ILE A 169 -21.80 4.63 7.00
N SER A 170 -23.04 4.97 7.35
CA SER A 170 -23.73 4.40 8.51
C SER A 170 -23.76 2.87 8.43
N GLY A 171 -23.18 2.21 9.44
CA GLY A 171 -23.07 0.75 9.52
C GLY A 171 -22.17 0.07 8.48
N ASN A 172 -21.45 0.83 7.64
CA ASN A 172 -20.65 0.28 6.53
C ASN A 172 -19.13 0.32 6.78
N ILE A 173 -18.68 0.96 7.87
CA ILE A 173 -17.27 0.95 8.29
C ILE A 173 -17.06 -0.22 9.27
N PRO A 174 -16.12 -1.13 9.02
CA PRO A 174 -15.83 -2.25 9.91
C PRO A 174 -15.30 -1.84 11.30
N GLU A 175 -15.62 -2.63 12.33
CA GLU A 175 -15.12 -2.47 13.72
C GLU A 175 -13.61 -2.72 13.87
N SER A 176 -12.92 -3.11 12.81
CA SER A 176 -11.47 -3.23 12.78
C SER A 176 -10.76 -1.93 12.42
N VAL A 177 -11.46 -0.97 11.80
CA VAL A 177 -10.85 0.27 11.29
C VAL A 177 -10.40 1.15 12.45
N THR A 178 -9.13 1.53 12.46
CA THR A 178 -8.53 2.46 13.42
C THR A 178 -8.24 3.82 12.79
N ASP A 179 -7.92 3.84 11.50
CA ASP A 179 -7.50 5.02 10.76
C ASP A 179 -8.41 5.22 9.54
N LEU A 180 -9.11 6.35 9.53
CA LEU A 180 -10.12 6.65 8.53
C LEU A 180 -9.84 7.99 7.86
N THR A 181 -9.68 7.99 6.54
CA THR A 181 -9.41 9.21 5.76
C THR A 181 -10.49 9.41 4.73
N PHE A 182 -11.09 10.60 4.72
CA PHE A 182 -12.03 11.04 3.71
C PHE A 182 -11.42 12.07 2.78
N GLY A 183 -11.82 12.00 1.52
CA GLY A 183 -11.42 12.95 0.49
C GLY A 183 -12.22 14.25 0.51
N LYS A 184 -11.94 15.09 -0.48
CA LYS A 184 -12.42 16.47 -0.58
C LYS A 184 -13.94 16.67 -0.56
N SER A 185 -14.70 15.79 -1.20
CA SER A 185 -16.14 15.96 -1.42
C SER A 185 -17.00 15.40 -0.29
N PHE A 186 -16.43 14.59 0.60
CA PHE A 186 -17.16 13.99 1.71
C PHE A 186 -17.68 15.07 2.66
N ASN A 187 -19.00 15.17 2.81
CA ASN A 187 -19.64 16.15 3.68
C ASN A 187 -20.92 15.59 4.31
N ARG A 188 -20.79 14.40 4.91
CA ARG A 188 -21.87 13.69 5.64
C ARG A 188 -21.50 13.50 7.11
N SER A 189 -22.50 13.16 7.93
CA SER A 189 -22.25 12.85 9.35
C SER A 189 -21.28 11.67 9.48
N ILE A 190 -20.44 11.73 10.51
CA ILE A 190 -19.52 10.67 10.92
C ILE A 190 -19.88 10.12 12.30
N ASP A 191 -21.11 10.35 12.76
CA ASP A 191 -21.48 10.03 14.14
C ASP A 191 -21.61 8.50 14.38
N ASP A 192 -21.89 7.75 13.31
CA ASP A 192 -22.02 6.30 13.30
C ASP A 192 -20.69 5.54 13.08
N ILE A 193 -19.52 6.21 13.14
CA ILE A 193 -18.25 5.51 12.96
C ILE A 193 -17.96 4.55 14.14
N PRO A 194 -17.34 3.38 13.90
CA PRO A 194 -17.03 2.39 14.95
C PRO A 194 -16.17 2.92 16.10
N LYS A 195 -16.29 2.30 17.28
CA LYS A 195 -15.51 2.71 18.47
C LYS A 195 -14.00 2.48 18.31
N SER A 196 -13.62 1.57 17.42
CA SER A 196 -12.23 1.28 17.07
C SER A 196 -11.52 2.44 16.39
N VAL A 197 -12.25 3.34 15.71
CA VAL A 197 -11.68 4.46 14.96
C VAL A 197 -11.05 5.45 15.95
N LYS A 198 -9.75 5.72 15.76
CA LYS A 198 -8.94 6.61 16.59
C LYS A 198 -8.56 7.88 15.85
N ASN A 199 -8.25 7.77 14.56
CA ASN A 199 -7.79 8.89 13.74
C ASN A 199 -8.74 9.09 12.57
N VAL A 200 -9.23 10.33 12.43
CA VAL A 200 -10.06 10.72 11.29
C VAL A 200 -9.40 11.89 10.58
N THR A 201 -9.14 11.73 9.29
CA THR A 201 -8.66 12.81 8.43
C THR A 201 -9.80 13.32 7.56
N LEU A 202 -10.08 14.62 7.66
CA LEU A 202 -11.12 15.31 6.92
C LEU A 202 -10.52 16.43 6.07
N HIS A 203 -11.14 16.71 4.93
CA HIS A 203 -10.77 17.88 4.15
C HIS A 203 -11.26 19.17 4.85
N PRO A 204 -10.56 20.32 4.75
CA PRO A 204 -10.99 21.60 5.33
C PRO A 204 -12.38 22.11 4.92
N ARG A 205 -12.98 21.52 3.87
CA ARG A 205 -14.34 21.83 3.40
C ARG A 205 -15.44 21.08 4.16
N TYR A 206 -15.08 20.07 4.94
CA TYR A 206 -16.04 19.36 5.78
C TYR A 206 -16.68 20.35 6.77
N ASN A 207 -18.00 20.42 6.74
CA ASN A 207 -18.79 21.41 7.49
C ASN A 207 -20.03 20.79 8.15
N VAL A 208 -20.02 19.49 8.40
CA VAL A 208 -21.08 18.82 9.16
C VAL A 208 -20.75 18.87 10.64
N TYR A 209 -21.79 19.06 11.47
CA TYR A 209 -21.65 18.96 12.93
C TYR A 209 -21.14 17.57 13.31
N ILE A 210 -20.21 17.51 14.27
CA ILE A 210 -19.70 16.27 14.83
C ILE A 210 -20.15 16.23 16.28
N GLU A 211 -20.81 15.15 16.68
CA GLU A 211 -21.27 15.04 18.06
C GLU A 211 -20.09 15.08 19.07
N PRO A 212 -20.26 15.70 20.25
CA PRO A 212 -19.15 15.88 21.20
C PRO A 212 -18.55 14.57 21.74
N ASN A 213 -19.37 13.53 21.90
CA ASN A 213 -18.94 12.16 22.23
C ASN A 213 -17.95 11.58 21.21
N ILE A 214 -18.15 11.85 19.92
CA ILE A 214 -17.27 11.43 18.83
C ILE A 214 -16.02 12.32 18.81
N ALA A 215 -16.21 13.65 18.83
CA ALA A 215 -15.09 14.60 18.80
C ALA A 215 -14.10 14.43 19.97
N GLN A 216 -14.57 13.97 21.15
CA GLN A 216 -13.72 13.71 22.31
C GLN A 216 -12.92 12.40 22.22
N ARG A 217 -13.38 11.41 21.43
CA ARG A 217 -12.75 10.08 21.37
C ARG A 217 -11.77 9.92 20.21
N ILE A 218 -11.88 10.74 19.18
CA ILE A 218 -11.05 10.65 17.96
C ILE A 218 -10.09 11.84 17.84
N THR A 219 -8.97 11.62 17.18
CA THR A 219 -8.09 12.69 16.71
C THR A 219 -8.52 13.11 15.31
N ILE A 220 -8.89 14.38 15.14
CA ILE A 220 -9.28 14.94 13.83
C ILE A 220 -8.09 15.70 13.22
N THR A 221 -7.66 15.27 12.04
CA THR A 221 -6.64 15.96 11.23
C THR A 221 -7.29 16.59 10.01
N LYS A 222 -6.88 17.81 9.65
CA LYS A 222 -7.32 18.47 8.41
C LYS A 222 -6.27 18.31 7.30
N ALA A 223 -6.65 17.78 6.15
CA ALA A 223 -5.74 17.59 5.01
C ALA A 223 -6.21 18.36 3.76
N CYS A 224 -5.35 19.21 3.20
CA CYS A 224 -5.71 20.05 2.04
C CYS A 224 -5.68 19.34 0.69
N ARG A 225 -4.94 18.23 0.56
CA ARG A 225 -4.86 17.44 -0.68
C ARG A 225 -4.56 15.99 -0.36
N MET A 226 -5.35 15.07 -0.91
CA MET A 226 -4.90 13.71 -1.10
C MET A 226 -3.90 13.71 -2.26
N ARG A 227 -2.71 13.13 -2.04
CA ARG A 227 -1.75 12.96 -3.15
C ARG A 227 -2.38 12.00 -4.17
N SER A 228 -2.50 12.47 -5.41
CA SER A 228 -2.88 11.65 -6.57
C SER A 228 -1.99 10.40 -6.59
N ILE A 229 -2.58 9.22 -6.82
CA ILE A 229 -1.81 7.97 -6.91
C ILE A 229 -0.80 8.06 -8.07
N ASP A 230 -1.11 8.83 -9.11
CA ASP A 230 -0.23 9.08 -10.26
C ASP A 230 0.97 9.97 -9.93
N SER A 231 0.94 10.73 -8.83
CA SER A 231 2.09 11.55 -8.37
C SER A 231 3.22 10.75 -7.72
N ILE A 232 3.06 9.43 -7.58
CA ILE A 232 4.04 8.49 -7.01
C ILE A 232 4.76 7.69 -8.13
N LEU A 233 4.44 7.95 -9.39
CA LEU A 233 5.10 7.29 -10.53
C LEU A 233 6.50 7.90 -10.80
N PRO A 234 7.57 7.10 -10.95
CA PRO A 234 8.70 7.56 -11.75
C PRO A 234 8.23 7.75 -13.21
N PRO A 235 8.74 8.75 -13.93
CA PRO A 235 8.43 8.90 -15.35
C PRO A 235 8.93 7.65 -16.09
N TYR A 236 8.12 7.20 -17.05
CA TYR A 236 8.41 6.10 -17.97
C TYR A 236 9.83 6.18 -18.56
#